data_AF-A0A1Q3QUL4-F1
#
_entry.id   AF-A0A1Q3QUL4-F1
#
_cell.length_a   1.000
_cell.length_b   1.000
_cell.length_c   1.000
_cell.angle_alpha   90.00
_cell.angle_beta   90.00
_cell.angle_gamma   90.00
#
_symmetry.space_group_name_H-M   'P 1'
#
loop_
_entity.id
_entity.type
_entity.pdbx_description
1 polymer ?
#
loop_
_entity_poly.entity_id
_entity_poly.type
_entity_poly.pdbx_seq_one_letter_code
_entity_poly.pdbx_strand_id
1 'polypeptide(L)'
;MELDGATNDRLLGEEGLLPGIGVHELLYGVRYAHIVNAAFTHAGPSGGRFNNSGRGAWYCGVERETSVAEVAFHKLRQLEEVDWAEEEVGTFDDYLADFATEMHDVRGPKPRYRRYLKAGPIPECYGESQELAAALLAEQSNGLIYPSVRHTGGTCIVCFRPTLVYNVRRGKRLEFRLLAGRDFEDSQVREVRIR
;
A
#
# COMPACT_ATOMS: atom_id res chain seq x y z
N MET A 1 -21.98 1.56 13.20
CA MET A 1 -21.81 0.95 11.86
C MET A 1 -20.32 0.60 11.71
N GLU A 2 -19.73 -0.06 12.72
CA GLU A 2 -19.69 -1.53 12.92
C GLU A 2 -19.02 -2.28 11.76
N LEU A 3 -17.68 -2.13 11.69
CA LEU A 3 -16.61 -3.14 11.85
C LEU A 3 -16.91 -4.65 11.66
N ASP A 4 -17.92 -5.06 10.90
CA ASP A 4 -18.14 -6.49 10.61
C ASP A 4 -17.36 -6.99 9.38
N GLY A 5 -16.92 -6.10 8.48
CA GLY A 5 -16.19 -6.50 7.26
C GLY A 5 -14.77 -7.00 7.50
N ALA A 6 -14.06 -6.43 8.49
CA ALA A 6 -12.67 -6.78 8.78
C ALA A 6 -12.51 -8.19 9.40
N THR A 7 -13.55 -8.70 10.03
CA THR A 7 -13.56 -10.04 10.64
C THR A 7 -13.74 -11.12 9.57
N ASN A 8 -14.53 -10.84 8.54
CA ASN A 8 -14.87 -11.80 7.50
C ASN A 8 -13.68 -12.07 6.57
N ASP A 9 -13.01 -11.03 6.10
CA ASP A 9 -11.88 -11.21 5.18
C ASP A 9 -10.64 -11.83 5.86
N ARG A 10 -10.47 -11.63 7.19
CA ARG A 10 -9.40 -12.29 7.97
C ARG A 10 -9.62 -13.80 8.03
N LEU A 11 -10.88 -14.24 8.22
CA LEU A 11 -11.25 -15.65 8.19
C LEU A 11 -11.09 -16.23 6.77
N LEU A 12 -11.48 -15.51 5.73
CA LEU A 12 -11.35 -15.96 4.34
C LEU A 12 -9.88 -16.11 3.88
N GLY A 13 -9.00 -15.22 4.33
CA GLY A 13 -7.55 -15.34 4.09
C GLY A 13 -6.92 -16.51 4.85
N GLU A 14 -7.39 -16.79 6.06
CA GLU A 14 -6.99 -17.96 6.86
C GLU A 14 -7.54 -19.29 6.31
N GLU A 15 -8.69 -19.26 5.61
CA GLU A 15 -9.35 -20.41 4.98
C GLU A 15 -8.81 -20.74 3.56
N GLY A 16 -7.86 -19.96 3.04
CA GLY A 16 -7.25 -20.22 1.72
C GLY A 16 -8.17 -19.91 0.52
N LEU A 17 -9.17 -19.04 0.71
CA LEU A 17 -10.18 -18.73 -0.30
C LEU A 17 -9.81 -17.57 -1.24
N LEU A 18 -8.63 -16.96 -1.05
CA LEU A 18 -8.11 -15.95 -1.98
C LEU A 18 -7.27 -16.63 -3.06
N PRO A 19 -7.65 -16.55 -4.35
CA PRO A 19 -6.99 -17.30 -5.42
C PRO A 19 -5.52 -16.88 -5.67
N GLY A 20 -5.07 -15.75 -5.13
CA GLY A 20 -3.76 -15.18 -5.43
C GLY A 20 -2.67 -15.33 -4.38
N ILE A 21 -2.97 -15.73 -3.14
CA ILE A 21 -1.96 -16.01 -2.11
C ILE A 21 -2.35 -17.22 -1.27
N GLY A 22 -1.44 -18.19 -1.18
CA GLY A 22 -1.67 -19.41 -0.42
C GLY A 22 -1.39 -19.23 1.07
N VAL A 23 -2.08 -20.01 1.91
CA VAL A 23 -1.85 -20.08 3.37
C VAL A 23 -0.37 -20.31 3.73
N HIS A 24 0.37 -21.05 2.88
CA HIS A 24 1.79 -21.33 3.07
C HIS A 24 2.72 -20.13 2.84
N GLU A 25 2.25 -19.07 2.20
CA GLU A 25 3.02 -17.83 2.01
C GLU A 25 2.85 -16.88 3.20
N LEU A 26 1.82 -17.08 4.03
CA LEU A 26 1.49 -16.19 5.14
C LEU A 26 2.43 -16.36 6.33
N LEU A 27 2.55 -15.29 7.12
CA LEU A 27 3.38 -15.26 8.30
C LEU A 27 2.63 -15.77 9.53
N TYR A 28 3.31 -16.58 10.33
CA TYR A 28 2.82 -17.12 11.60
C TYR A 28 3.90 -17.00 12.68
N GLY A 29 3.49 -16.79 13.93
CA GLY A 29 4.41 -16.78 15.08
C GLY A 29 5.38 -15.61 15.15
N VAL A 30 5.24 -14.59 14.28
CA VAL A 30 6.07 -13.38 14.29
C VAL A 30 5.26 -12.14 14.64
N ARG A 31 5.91 -11.12 15.23
CA ARG A 31 5.25 -9.86 15.59
C ARG A 31 4.64 -9.19 14.35
N TYR A 32 3.43 -8.66 14.51
CA TYR A 32 2.68 -7.97 13.45
C TYR A 32 2.42 -8.79 12.19
N ALA A 33 2.48 -10.13 12.26
CA ALA A 33 2.14 -11.01 11.14
C ALA A 33 0.78 -10.67 10.51
N HIS A 34 -0.23 -10.33 11.33
CA HIS A 34 -1.55 -9.92 10.85
C HIS A 34 -1.52 -8.64 10.01
N ILE A 35 -0.66 -7.67 10.32
CA ILE A 35 -0.50 -6.43 9.52
C ILE A 35 0.13 -6.76 8.17
N VAL A 36 1.16 -7.61 8.17
CA VAL A 36 1.80 -8.06 6.92
C VAL A 36 0.81 -8.83 6.08
N ASN A 37 0.21 -9.90 6.63
CA ASN A 37 -0.73 -10.76 5.91
C ASN A 37 -1.90 -9.95 5.35
N ALA A 38 -2.44 -8.99 6.10
CA ALA A 38 -3.50 -8.10 5.65
C ALA A 38 -3.17 -7.36 4.34
N ALA A 39 -1.92 -6.91 4.16
CA ALA A 39 -1.48 -6.25 2.93
C ALA A 39 -1.56 -7.15 1.69
N PHE A 40 -1.50 -8.48 1.88
CA PHE A 40 -1.58 -9.47 0.80
C PHE A 40 -2.97 -10.08 0.65
N THR A 41 -3.78 -10.11 1.70
CA THR A 41 -5.11 -10.74 1.69
C THR A 41 -6.25 -9.76 1.39
N HIS A 42 -6.08 -8.45 1.63
CA HIS A 42 -7.13 -7.45 1.38
C HIS A 42 -6.80 -6.58 0.17
N ALA A 43 -6.68 -7.21 -1.00
CA ALA A 43 -6.54 -6.46 -2.25
C ALA A 43 -7.82 -5.66 -2.53
N GLY A 44 -7.68 -4.39 -2.93
CA GLY A 44 -8.82 -3.59 -3.36
C GLY A 44 -9.49 -4.17 -4.62
N PRO A 45 -10.77 -3.84 -4.91
CA PRO A 45 -11.50 -4.39 -6.06
C PRO A 45 -10.83 -4.13 -7.42
N SER A 46 -10.09 -3.02 -7.54
CA SER A 46 -9.31 -2.67 -8.74
C SER A 46 -7.83 -3.03 -8.63
N GLY A 47 -7.42 -3.70 -7.54
CA GLY A 47 -6.02 -3.89 -7.17
C GLY A 47 -5.34 -2.58 -6.77
N GLY A 48 -4.01 -2.62 -6.73
CA GLY A 48 -3.15 -1.44 -6.60
C GLY A 48 -2.40 -1.17 -7.90
N ARG A 49 -1.40 -0.27 -7.84
CA ARG A 49 -0.59 0.04 -9.02
C ARG A 49 0.15 -1.18 -9.57
N PHE A 50 0.72 -2.01 -8.69
CA PHE A 50 1.53 -3.17 -9.03
C PHE A 50 0.95 -4.48 -8.48
N ASN A 51 -0.39 -4.58 -8.40
CA ASN A 51 -1.08 -5.83 -8.13
C ASN A 51 -2.51 -5.76 -8.64
N ASN A 52 -3.08 -6.89 -9.06
CA ASN A 52 -4.50 -6.98 -9.41
C ASN A 52 -5.37 -7.21 -8.14
N SER A 53 -6.67 -7.42 -8.32
CA SER A 53 -7.60 -7.67 -7.22
C SER A 53 -7.53 -9.07 -6.60
N GLY A 54 -6.81 -10.01 -7.21
CA GLY A 54 -6.70 -11.38 -6.71
C GLY A 54 -5.67 -11.58 -5.60
N ARG A 55 -4.69 -10.68 -5.51
CA ARG A 55 -3.60 -10.72 -4.52
C ARG A 55 -3.16 -9.31 -4.16
N GLY A 56 -3.03 -9.02 -2.87
CA GLY A 56 -2.45 -7.77 -2.40
C GLY A 56 -0.93 -7.75 -2.52
N ALA A 57 -0.34 -6.65 -2.07
CA ALA A 57 1.11 -6.51 -1.96
C ALA A 57 1.42 -5.53 -0.81
N TRP A 58 2.62 -5.63 -0.24
CA TRP A 58 3.06 -4.65 0.75
C TRP A 58 3.59 -3.42 0.04
N TYR A 59 2.94 -2.28 0.26
CA TYR A 59 3.38 -0.97 -0.24
C TYR A 59 3.96 -0.14 0.90
N CYS A 60 5.11 0.49 0.67
CA CYS A 60 5.66 1.48 1.59
C CYS A 60 6.51 2.53 0.88
N GLY A 61 6.61 3.73 1.46
CA GLY A 61 7.66 4.69 1.14
C GLY A 61 8.96 4.33 1.85
N VAL A 62 10.10 4.68 1.25
CA VAL A 62 11.40 4.68 1.94
C VAL A 62 11.46 5.83 2.93
N GLU A 63 11.00 7.01 2.50
CA GLU A 63 10.80 8.18 3.36
C GLU A 63 9.38 8.14 3.95
N ARG A 64 9.24 8.57 5.21
CA ARG A 64 7.94 8.62 5.88
C ARG A 64 6.99 9.57 5.17
N GLU A 65 7.51 10.68 4.68
CA GLU A 65 6.80 11.72 3.95
C GLU A 65 6.18 11.15 2.66
N THR A 66 6.88 10.22 2.00
CA THR A 66 6.34 9.48 0.85
C THR A 66 5.13 8.64 1.24
N SER A 67 5.21 7.87 2.33
CA SER A 67 4.08 7.09 2.84
C SER A 67 2.89 7.98 3.25
N VAL A 68 3.17 9.13 3.87
CA VAL A 68 2.15 10.11 4.26
C VAL A 68 1.42 10.66 3.04
N ALA A 69 2.14 11.07 1.99
CA ALA A 69 1.55 11.59 0.76
C ALA A 69 0.67 10.55 0.05
N GLU A 70 1.10 9.28 -0.01
CA GLU A 70 0.30 8.20 -0.60
C GLU A 70 -0.99 7.94 0.20
N VAL A 71 -0.90 7.89 1.54
CA VAL A 71 -2.08 7.70 2.41
C VAL A 71 -3.05 8.87 2.28
N ALA A 72 -2.56 10.12 2.33
CA ALA A 72 -3.39 11.31 2.20
C ALA A 72 -4.12 11.34 0.85
N PHE A 73 -3.39 11.08 -0.25
CA PHE A 73 -3.96 11.06 -1.59
C PHE A 73 -5.09 10.03 -1.71
N HIS A 74 -4.86 8.79 -1.25
CA HIS A 74 -5.89 7.75 -1.34
C HIS A 74 -7.07 8.00 -0.40
N LYS A 75 -6.83 8.59 0.77
CA LYS A 75 -7.92 8.96 1.69
C LYS A 75 -8.76 10.11 1.15
N LEU A 76 -8.16 11.15 0.59
CA LEU A 76 -8.90 12.24 -0.04
C LEU A 76 -9.80 11.73 -1.18
N ARG A 77 -9.28 10.84 -2.05
CA ARG A 77 -10.09 10.22 -3.10
C ARG A 77 -11.25 9.40 -2.54
N GLN A 78 -11.05 8.63 -1.48
CA GLN A 78 -12.13 7.87 -0.82
C GLN A 78 -13.22 8.81 -0.29
N LEU A 79 -12.84 9.96 0.27
CA LEU A 79 -13.80 10.96 0.75
C LEU A 79 -14.56 11.63 -0.41
N GLU A 80 -13.87 11.92 -1.51
CA GLU A 80 -14.48 12.46 -2.75
C GLU A 80 -15.46 11.47 -3.38
N GLU A 81 -15.13 10.18 -3.42
CA GLU A 81 -15.98 9.12 -4.00
C GLU A 81 -17.32 8.95 -3.28
N VAL A 82 -17.39 9.33 -2.00
CA VAL A 82 -18.61 9.24 -1.18
C VAL A 82 -19.24 10.61 -0.90
N ASP A 83 -18.81 11.66 -1.62
CA ASP A 83 -19.28 13.04 -1.45
C ASP A 83 -19.20 13.53 0.01
N TRP A 84 -18.15 13.15 0.74
CA TRP A 84 -17.98 13.55 2.14
C TRP A 84 -17.58 15.02 2.26
N ALA A 85 -18.47 15.83 2.83
CA ALA A 85 -18.32 17.30 2.87
C ALA A 85 -17.60 17.84 4.11
N GLU A 86 -17.38 17.02 5.14
CA GLU A 86 -16.83 17.43 6.45
C GLU A 86 -15.32 17.16 6.55
N GLU A 87 -14.63 17.83 7.48
CA GLU A 87 -13.24 17.47 7.81
C GLU A 87 -13.21 16.08 8.48
N GLU A 88 -12.45 15.16 7.89
CA GLU A 88 -12.21 13.83 8.44
C GLU A 88 -10.93 13.84 9.28
N VAL A 89 -11.05 13.40 10.53
CA VAL A 89 -9.93 13.28 11.47
C VAL A 89 -9.69 11.81 11.79
N GLY A 90 -8.61 11.24 11.27
CA GLY A 90 -8.28 9.83 11.41
C GLY A 90 -6.86 9.61 11.92
N THR A 91 -6.63 8.50 12.65
CA THR A 91 -5.27 8.14 13.09
C THR A 91 -4.73 6.91 12.36
N PHE A 92 -3.45 6.97 12.01
CA PHE A 92 -2.72 5.89 11.34
C PHE A 92 -1.46 5.55 12.13
N ASP A 93 -1.10 4.28 12.14
CA ASP A 93 0.16 3.84 12.74
C ASP A 93 1.22 3.68 11.65
N ASP A 94 2.36 4.33 11.86
CA ASP A 94 3.52 4.26 10.96
C ASP A 94 4.28 2.95 11.24
N TYR A 95 4.06 1.94 10.39
CA TYR A 95 4.73 0.66 10.49
C TYR A 95 6.04 0.68 9.69
N LEU A 96 7.15 0.44 10.40
CA LEU A 96 8.46 0.29 9.79
C LEU A 96 8.71 -1.20 9.53
N ALA A 97 9.34 -1.51 8.41
CA ALA A 97 9.76 -2.85 8.02
C ALA A 97 11.14 -2.79 7.35
N ASP A 98 11.87 -3.90 7.41
CA ASP A 98 13.17 -4.03 6.77
C ASP A 98 13.07 -5.00 5.58
N PHE A 99 13.93 -4.79 4.58
CA PHE A 99 14.03 -5.62 3.37
C PHE A 99 15.51 -5.93 3.11
N ALA A 100 15.83 -7.22 2.93
CA ALA A 100 17.17 -7.72 2.59
C ALA A 100 17.04 -8.63 1.37
N THR A 101 16.66 -8.03 0.25
CA THR A 101 16.47 -8.75 -1.00
C THR A 101 16.66 -7.81 -2.19
N GLU A 102 16.99 -8.37 -3.34
CA GLU A 102 17.01 -7.63 -4.60
C GLU A 102 15.58 -7.40 -5.09
N MET A 103 15.35 -6.19 -5.58
CA MET A 103 14.08 -5.73 -6.11
C MET A 103 14.32 -5.13 -7.51
N HIS A 104 13.31 -5.22 -8.37
CA HIS A 104 13.40 -4.60 -9.69
C HIS A 104 13.38 -3.08 -9.57
N ASP A 105 14.49 -2.43 -9.97
CA ASP A 105 14.61 -0.98 -9.91
C ASP A 105 14.05 -0.31 -11.16
N VAL A 106 12.95 0.44 -10.98
CA VAL A 106 12.29 1.23 -12.03
C VAL A 106 12.37 2.74 -11.77
N ARG A 107 13.25 3.20 -10.87
CA ARG A 107 13.51 4.62 -10.61
C ARG A 107 14.25 5.33 -11.75
N GLY A 108 15.00 4.58 -12.55
CA GLY A 108 15.85 5.14 -13.59
C GLY A 108 15.08 5.99 -14.61
N PRO A 109 15.69 7.03 -15.22
CA PRO A 109 15.04 7.97 -16.14
C PRO A 109 14.68 7.35 -17.50
N LYS A 110 14.66 6.01 -17.58
CA LYS A 110 14.43 5.27 -18.81
C LYS A 110 12.99 5.55 -19.27
N PRO A 111 12.78 6.09 -20.49
CA PRO A 111 11.45 6.41 -20.99
C PRO A 111 10.45 5.25 -20.89
N ARG A 112 10.96 4.00 -20.98
CA ARG A 112 10.16 2.77 -20.84
C ARG A 112 9.39 2.63 -19.51
N TYR A 113 9.86 3.22 -18.41
CA TYR A 113 9.20 3.07 -17.10
C TYR A 113 8.07 4.09 -16.88
N ARG A 114 8.04 5.19 -17.64
CA ARG A 114 7.02 6.25 -17.50
C ARG A 114 5.60 5.72 -17.66
N ARG A 115 5.42 4.70 -18.50
CA ARG A 115 4.11 4.07 -18.75
C ARG A 115 3.53 3.38 -17.51
N TYR A 116 4.39 2.91 -16.60
CA TYR A 116 4.02 2.26 -15.34
C TYR A 116 3.80 3.24 -14.17
N LEU A 117 4.07 4.53 -14.39
CA LEU A 117 4.11 5.55 -13.34
C LEU A 117 3.20 6.73 -13.68
N LYS A 118 2.11 6.46 -14.41
CA LYS A 118 1.07 7.45 -14.69
C LYS A 118 0.34 7.82 -13.39
N ALA A 119 0.18 9.12 -13.15
CA ALA A 119 -0.44 9.64 -11.93
C ALA A 119 -1.97 9.44 -11.87
N GLY A 120 -2.63 9.33 -13.02
CA GLY A 120 -4.08 9.15 -13.16
C GLY A 120 -4.50 9.03 -14.63
N PRO A 121 -5.81 8.89 -14.91
CA PRO A 121 -6.89 8.67 -13.94
C PRO A 121 -6.76 7.30 -13.24
N ILE A 122 -7.35 7.16 -12.06
CA ILE A 122 -7.29 5.92 -11.25
C ILE A 122 -8.69 5.29 -11.26
N PRO A 123 -8.81 3.98 -11.48
CA PRO A 123 -7.74 2.97 -11.55
C PRO A 123 -7.13 2.74 -12.95
N GLU A 124 -7.57 3.45 -13.99
CA GLU A 124 -7.20 3.17 -15.38
C GLU A 124 -5.70 3.26 -15.65
N CYS A 125 -4.99 4.12 -14.92
CA CYS A 125 -3.54 4.27 -15.01
C CYS A 125 -2.75 3.06 -14.48
N TYR A 126 -3.40 2.07 -13.86
CA TYR A 126 -2.74 0.89 -13.32
C TYR A 126 -2.55 -0.24 -14.32
N GLY A 127 -3.28 -0.28 -15.45
CA GLY A 127 -3.26 -1.43 -16.38
C GLY A 127 -1.85 -1.91 -16.76
N GLU A 128 -1.03 -1.04 -17.36
CA GLU A 128 0.35 -1.41 -17.75
C GLU A 128 1.24 -1.79 -16.56
N SER A 129 0.97 -1.19 -15.39
CA SER A 129 1.74 -1.41 -14.15
C SER A 129 1.40 -2.76 -13.53
N GLN A 130 0.13 -3.16 -13.57
CA GLN A 130 -0.36 -4.46 -13.14
C GLN A 130 0.11 -5.57 -14.08
N GLU A 131 0.14 -5.32 -15.40
CA GLU A 131 0.74 -6.25 -16.38
C GLU A 131 2.22 -6.49 -16.10
N LEU A 132 2.99 -5.42 -15.83
CA LEU A 132 4.38 -5.54 -15.42
C LEU A 132 4.51 -6.37 -14.13
N ALA A 133 3.71 -6.08 -13.11
CA ALA A 133 3.77 -6.79 -11.84
C ALA A 133 3.44 -8.28 -12.01
N ALA A 134 2.45 -8.62 -12.83
CA ALA A 134 2.09 -10.00 -13.13
C ALA A 134 3.23 -10.74 -13.83
N ALA A 135 3.89 -10.12 -14.82
CA ALA A 135 5.06 -10.68 -15.49
C ALA A 135 6.22 -10.90 -14.49
N LEU A 136 6.54 -9.90 -13.67
CA LEU A 136 7.60 -9.98 -12.67
C LEU A 136 7.31 -11.05 -11.61
N LEU A 137 6.06 -11.21 -11.18
CA LEU A 137 5.65 -12.27 -10.27
C LEU A 137 5.84 -13.67 -10.88
N ALA A 138 5.51 -13.84 -12.16
CA ALA A 138 5.74 -15.09 -12.90
C ALA A 138 7.24 -15.40 -13.04
N GLU A 139 8.08 -14.37 -13.14
CA GLU A 139 9.55 -14.45 -13.13
C GLU A 139 10.13 -14.55 -11.70
N GLN A 140 9.30 -14.80 -10.69
CA GLN A 140 9.69 -14.97 -9.29
C GLN A 140 10.35 -13.73 -8.65
N SER A 141 10.09 -12.53 -9.18
CA SER A 141 10.53 -11.28 -8.57
C SER A 141 9.98 -11.13 -7.14
N ASN A 142 10.77 -10.44 -6.32
CA ASN A 142 10.41 -10.10 -4.94
C ASN A 142 9.60 -8.82 -4.82
N GLY A 143 9.64 -7.95 -5.85
CA GLY A 143 9.03 -6.63 -5.80
C GLY A 143 9.71 -5.61 -6.70
N LEU A 144 9.33 -4.35 -6.53
CA LEU A 144 9.90 -3.21 -7.25
C LEU A 144 10.27 -2.07 -6.30
N ILE A 145 11.29 -1.31 -6.70
CA ILE A 145 11.59 0.02 -6.17
C ILE A 145 11.30 1.03 -7.28
N TYR A 146 10.48 2.03 -6.98
CA TYR A 146 9.95 2.97 -7.98
C TYR A 146 9.81 4.38 -7.41
N PRO A 147 9.82 5.43 -8.23
CA PRO A 147 9.62 6.78 -7.73
C PRO A 147 8.15 7.00 -7.39
N SER A 148 7.88 7.72 -6.30
CA SER A 148 6.51 8.09 -5.96
C SER A 148 5.92 9.02 -7.02
N VAL A 149 4.63 8.85 -7.30
CA VAL A 149 3.85 9.75 -8.15
C VAL A 149 3.10 10.81 -7.34
N ARG A 150 3.23 10.77 -6.00
CA ARG A 150 2.57 11.67 -5.03
C ARG A 150 3.55 12.56 -4.29
N HIS A 151 4.77 12.09 -4.08
CA HIS A 151 5.84 12.83 -3.43
C HIS A 151 7.03 13.00 -4.36
N THR A 152 7.31 14.24 -4.78
CA THR A 152 8.44 14.53 -5.68
C THR A 152 9.76 14.17 -5.01
N GLY A 153 10.55 13.31 -5.65
CA GLY A 153 11.80 12.80 -5.09
C GLY A 153 11.63 11.63 -4.11
N GLY A 154 10.39 11.29 -3.75
CA GLY A 154 10.09 10.14 -2.88
C GLY A 154 10.33 8.81 -3.58
N THR A 155 10.72 7.80 -2.80
CA THR A 155 10.89 6.43 -3.27
C THR A 155 9.86 5.51 -2.63
N CYS A 156 9.20 4.71 -3.46
CA CYS A 156 8.27 3.67 -3.03
C CYS A 156 8.84 2.28 -3.28
N ILE A 157 8.40 1.33 -2.45
CA ILE A 157 8.63 -0.10 -2.58
C ILE A 157 7.27 -0.78 -2.67
N VAL A 158 7.18 -1.75 -3.56
CA VAL A 158 6.12 -2.77 -3.52
C VAL A 158 6.79 -4.13 -3.36
N CYS A 159 6.43 -4.86 -2.31
CA CYS A 159 6.93 -6.20 -2.05
C CYS A 159 5.82 -7.23 -2.31
N PHE A 160 6.18 -8.26 -3.06
CA PHE A 160 5.26 -9.31 -3.49
C PHE A 160 5.22 -10.52 -2.56
N ARG A 161 6.15 -10.61 -1.60
CA ARG A 161 6.33 -11.79 -0.73
C ARG A 161 6.23 -11.40 0.74
N PRO A 162 5.28 -11.99 1.51
CA PRO A 162 5.13 -11.67 2.94
C PRO A 162 6.42 -11.92 3.74
N THR A 163 7.12 -13.02 3.46
CA THR A 163 8.36 -13.43 4.16
C THR A 163 9.52 -12.47 4.01
N LEU A 164 9.48 -11.58 3.03
CA LEU A 164 10.52 -10.56 2.81
C LEU A 164 10.23 -9.26 3.57
N VAL A 165 9.04 -9.13 4.17
CA VAL A 165 8.67 -8.03 5.06
C VAL A 165 8.99 -8.45 6.49
N TYR A 166 10.21 -8.22 6.95
CA TYR A 166 10.65 -8.67 8.27
C TYR A 166 11.01 -7.50 9.19
N ASN A 167 11.20 -7.83 10.48
CA ASN A 167 11.44 -6.86 11.55
C ASN A 167 10.38 -5.73 11.62
N VAL A 168 9.12 -6.09 11.35
CA VAL A 168 8.01 -5.15 11.41
C VAL A 168 7.87 -4.62 12.83
N ARG A 169 7.78 -3.30 12.93
CA ARG A 169 7.68 -2.57 14.20
C ARG A 169 6.77 -1.38 14.02
N ARG A 170 5.95 -1.13 15.04
CA ARG A 170 5.13 0.07 15.10
C ARG A 170 6.00 1.25 15.53
N GLY A 171 6.06 2.27 14.68
CA GLY A 171 6.70 3.55 14.93
C GLY A 171 5.74 4.52 15.59
N LYS A 172 5.57 5.70 14.98
CA LYS A 172 4.72 6.77 15.50
C LYS A 172 3.25 6.54 15.14
N ARG A 173 2.36 7.18 15.89
CA ARG A 173 0.97 7.36 15.46
C ARG A 173 0.81 8.76 14.89
N LEU A 174 0.16 8.85 13.74
CA LEU A 174 -0.09 10.08 13.01
C LEU A 174 -1.60 10.36 13.02
N GLU A 175 -1.99 11.60 13.30
CA GLU A 175 -3.34 12.09 13.09
C GLU A 175 -3.36 12.91 11.80
N PHE A 176 -4.25 12.55 10.89
CA PHE A 176 -4.51 13.24 9.62
C PHE A 176 -5.80 14.03 9.76
N ARG A 177 -5.82 15.24 9.16
CA ARG A 177 -7.01 16.09 9.04
C ARG A 177 -7.24 16.41 7.57
N LEU A 178 -8.17 15.72 6.94
CA LEU A 178 -8.36 15.75 5.50
C LEU A 178 -9.74 16.30 5.16
N LEU A 179 -9.83 17.08 4.09
CA LEU A 179 -11.08 17.61 3.56
C LEU A 179 -11.11 17.40 2.05
N ALA A 180 -12.13 16.71 1.56
CA ALA A 180 -12.30 16.40 0.14
C ALA A 180 -12.28 17.68 -0.72
N GLY A 181 -11.70 17.59 -1.93
CA GLY A 181 -11.59 18.72 -2.86
C GLY A 181 -10.54 19.78 -2.46
N ARG A 182 -9.73 19.53 -1.43
CA ARG A 182 -8.55 20.35 -1.11
C ARG A 182 -7.26 19.57 -1.35
N ASP A 183 -6.25 20.28 -1.82
CA ASP A 183 -4.90 19.74 -1.90
C ASP A 183 -4.37 19.42 -0.50
N PHE A 184 -3.56 18.36 -0.41
CA PHE A 184 -2.92 17.94 0.82
C PHE A 184 -1.68 18.79 1.13
N GLU A 185 -1.56 19.22 2.39
CA GLU A 185 -0.39 19.89 2.95
C GLU A 185 0.14 19.11 4.16
N ASP A 186 1.47 19.02 4.29
CA ASP A 186 2.13 18.27 5.38
C ASP A 186 1.71 18.75 6.78
N SER A 187 1.34 20.02 6.95
CA SER A 187 0.83 20.59 8.20
C SER A 187 -0.48 19.96 8.70
N GLN A 188 -1.20 19.24 7.83
CA GLN A 188 -2.41 18.51 8.17
C GLN A 188 -2.14 17.18 8.87
N VAL A 189 -0.87 16.82 9.06
CA VAL A 189 -0.43 15.58 9.72
C VAL A 189 0.40 15.92 10.95
N ARG A 190 0.08 15.28 12.07
CA ARG A 190 0.85 15.43 13.31
C ARG A 190 1.06 14.12 14.03
N GLU A 191 2.21 13.99 14.70
CA GLU A 191 2.43 12.88 15.63
C GLU A 191 1.54 13.02 16.86
N VAL A 192 0.88 11.93 17.25
CA VAL A 192 0.09 11.83 18.48
C VAL A 192 0.59 10.68 19.35
N ARG A 193 0.35 10.78 20.65
CA ARG A 193 0.79 9.73 21.60
C ARG A 193 -0.01 8.45 21.38
N ILE A 194 0.70 7.33 21.38
CA ILE A 194 0.11 6.01 21.48
C ILE A 194 -0.40 5.87 22.93
N ARG A 195 -1.72 5.81 23.10
CA ARG A 195 -2.34 5.47 24.39
C ARG A 195 -2.30 3.96 24.60
#